data_AF-A0A2M9THG1-F1
#
_entry.id   AF-A0A2M9THG1-F1
#
_cell.length_a   1.000
_cell.length_b   1.000
_cell.length_c   1.000
_cell.angle_alpha   90.00
_cell.angle_beta   90.00
_cell.angle_gamma   90.00
#
_symmetry.space_group_name_H-M   'P 1'
#
loop_
_entity.id
_entity.type
_entity.pdbx_description
1 polymer ?
#
loop_
_entity_poly.entity_id
_entity_poly.type
_entity_poly.pdbx_seq_one_letter_code
_entity_poly.pdbx_strand_id
1 'polypeptide(L)'
;MSKFDLKAVAVEQDTLSHPKVVGAAQRLLGTLDRLNAEMARASRKDRIAQMLSEADGVDDLVTRLRVAVGDAEQLRAAVEKTRSRLLREDGKLREALAGVVAGLGKEKQRLTARQEQIGQQIRQVERQRLEALAELTKAGLGHEEAEARAKPGADELKALRDELAALPLRLSSVDEQLRSRRHQVRLLEGKAGEVVA
;
A
#
# COMPACT_ATOMS: atom_id res chain seq x y z
N MET A 1 -54.86 -14.09 -12.57
CA MET A 1 -53.61 -13.41 -12.96
C MET A 1 -53.78 -11.93 -12.66
N SER A 2 -53.01 -11.44 -11.69
CA SER A 2 -53.15 -10.09 -11.13
C SER A 2 -52.81 -9.03 -12.19
N LYS A 3 -53.72 -8.07 -12.40
CA LYS A 3 -53.43 -6.83 -13.10
C LYS A 3 -52.36 -6.11 -12.28
N PHE A 4 -51.09 -6.20 -12.69
CA PHE A 4 -50.08 -5.28 -12.21
C PHE A 4 -50.49 -3.89 -12.66
N ASP A 5 -51.06 -3.15 -11.71
CA ASP A 5 -51.61 -1.83 -11.92
C ASP A 5 -50.43 -0.88 -12.15
N LEU A 6 -50.10 -0.62 -13.41
CA LEU A 6 -49.08 0.34 -13.83
C LEU A 6 -49.32 1.74 -13.22
N LYS A 7 -50.56 2.02 -12.79
CA LYS A 7 -50.92 3.20 -12.00
C LYS A 7 -50.31 3.19 -10.60
N ALA A 8 -50.20 2.05 -9.93
CA ALA A 8 -49.60 1.95 -8.61
C ALA A 8 -48.08 2.22 -8.65
N VAL A 9 -47.40 1.73 -9.69
CA VAL A 9 -45.96 1.98 -9.90
C VAL A 9 -45.70 3.46 -10.26
N ALA A 10 -46.61 4.09 -11.02
CA ALA A 10 -46.52 5.50 -11.33
C ALA A 10 -46.76 6.41 -10.09
N VAL A 11 -47.62 6.00 -9.15
CA VAL A 11 -47.87 6.73 -7.91
C VAL A 11 -46.73 6.56 -6.89
N GLU A 12 -46.07 5.41 -6.84
CA GLU A 12 -44.86 5.24 -6.00
C GLU A 12 -43.67 6.09 -6.48
N GLN A 13 -43.53 6.33 -7.79
CA GLN A 13 -42.48 7.20 -8.34
C GLN A 13 -42.70 8.70 -8.09
N ASP A 14 -43.89 9.11 -7.63
CA ASP A 14 -44.20 10.51 -7.30
C ASP A 14 -43.41 11.01 -6.06
N THR A 15 -42.74 10.10 -5.35
CA THR A 15 -41.86 10.41 -4.21
C THR A 15 -40.44 10.84 -4.59
N LEU A 16 -40.07 10.81 -5.87
CA LEU A 16 -38.79 11.32 -6.37
C LEU A 16 -39.01 12.54 -7.28
N SER A 17 -39.29 13.67 -6.63
CA SER A 17 -39.65 14.97 -7.21
C SER A 17 -38.52 15.63 -8.03
N HIS A 18 -38.18 15.09 -9.20
CA HIS A 18 -37.35 15.80 -10.17
C HIS A 18 -38.23 16.28 -11.35
N PRO A 19 -38.37 17.59 -11.61
CA PRO A 19 -39.33 18.12 -12.59
C PRO A 19 -39.09 17.63 -14.03
N LYS A 20 -37.85 17.27 -14.37
CA LYS A 20 -37.51 16.62 -15.65
C LYS A 20 -38.05 15.19 -15.77
N VAL A 21 -38.12 14.45 -14.65
CA VAL A 21 -38.65 13.08 -14.58
C VAL A 21 -40.17 13.12 -14.66
N VAL A 22 -40.82 14.03 -13.94
CA VAL A 22 -42.28 14.28 -14.03
C VAL A 22 -42.68 14.67 -15.47
N GLY A 23 -41.95 15.59 -16.09
CA GLY A 23 -42.20 15.97 -17.48
C GLY A 23 -41.89 14.88 -18.52
N ALA A 24 -41.02 13.91 -18.19
CA ALA A 24 -40.81 12.71 -19.02
C ALA A 24 -41.94 11.70 -18.83
N ALA A 25 -42.41 11.51 -17.59
CA ALA A 25 -43.52 10.63 -17.25
C ALA A 25 -44.85 11.09 -17.88
N GLN A 26 -45.15 12.40 -17.85
CA GLN A 26 -46.33 12.95 -18.51
C GLN A 26 -46.28 12.81 -20.04
N ARG A 27 -45.09 12.92 -20.65
CA ARG A 27 -44.91 12.68 -22.10
C ARG A 27 -45.07 11.19 -22.46
N LEU A 28 -44.60 10.30 -21.61
CA LEU A 28 -44.80 8.85 -21.72
C LEU A 28 -46.28 8.47 -21.59
N LEU A 29 -47.00 9.06 -20.63
CA LEU A 29 -48.45 8.87 -20.49
C LEU A 29 -49.21 9.35 -21.74
N GLY A 30 -48.89 10.54 -22.26
CA GLY A 30 -49.53 11.04 -23.48
C GLY A 30 -49.22 10.22 -24.74
N THR A 31 -48.05 9.59 -24.82
CA THR A 31 -47.72 8.66 -25.92
C THR A 31 -48.43 7.32 -25.76
N LEU A 32 -48.59 6.82 -24.54
CA LEU A 32 -49.37 5.61 -24.25
C LEU A 32 -50.86 5.81 -24.56
N ASP A 33 -51.45 6.96 -24.25
CA ASP A 33 -52.85 7.26 -24.58
C ASP A 33 -53.06 7.35 -26.11
N ARG A 34 -52.08 7.91 -26.83
CA ARG A 34 -52.12 7.98 -28.30
C ARG A 34 -51.99 6.60 -28.93
N LEU A 35 -51.04 5.78 -28.46
CA LEU A 35 -50.86 4.39 -28.90
C LEU A 35 -52.11 3.55 -28.59
N ASN A 36 -52.77 3.75 -27.44
CA ASN A 36 -54.04 3.09 -27.12
C ASN A 36 -55.16 3.49 -28.09
N ALA A 37 -55.26 4.76 -28.47
CA ALA A 37 -56.24 5.23 -29.44
C ALA A 37 -55.96 4.71 -30.86
N GLU A 38 -54.69 4.56 -31.24
CA GLU A 38 -54.25 3.97 -32.50
C GLU A 38 -54.51 2.45 -32.53
N MET A 39 -54.21 1.74 -31.45
CA MET A 39 -54.55 0.32 -31.28
C MET A 39 -56.06 0.09 -31.34
N ALA A 40 -56.89 0.97 -30.77
CA ALA A 40 -58.34 0.85 -30.83
C ALA A 40 -58.89 0.91 -32.27
N ARG A 41 -58.19 1.60 -33.19
CA ARG A 41 -58.54 1.75 -34.61
C ARG A 41 -57.95 0.66 -35.51
N ALA A 42 -56.91 -0.04 -35.06
CA ALA A 42 -56.27 -1.11 -35.80
C ALA A 42 -57.11 -2.40 -35.82
N SER A 43 -57.05 -3.15 -36.93
CA SER A 43 -57.73 -4.45 -37.03
C SER A 43 -57.20 -5.39 -35.93
N ARG A 44 -58.04 -6.33 -35.48
CA ARG A 44 -57.64 -7.28 -34.41
C ARG A 44 -56.36 -8.04 -34.76
N LYS A 45 -56.11 -8.29 -36.04
CA LYS A 45 -54.92 -8.96 -36.56
C LYS A 45 -53.66 -8.08 -36.44
N ASP A 46 -53.77 -6.78 -36.73
CA ASP A 46 -52.64 -5.85 -36.67
C ASP A 46 -52.27 -5.52 -35.21
N ARG A 47 -53.26 -5.43 -34.31
CA ARG A 47 -53.02 -5.33 -32.86
C ARG A 47 -52.27 -6.53 -32.30
N ILE A 48 -52.66 -7.73 -32.71
CA ILE A 48 -52.00 -8.97 -32.27
C ILE A 48 -50.57 -9.02 -32.83
N ALA A 49 -50.36 -8.65 -34.09
CA ALA A 49 -49.02 -8.60 -34.69
C ALA A 49 -48.10 -7.56 -34.00
N GLN A 50 -48.62 -6.38 -33.65
CA GLN A 50 -47.87 -5.36 -32.94
C GLN A 50 -47.53 -5.78 -31.50
N MET A 51 -48.50 -6.33 -30.75
CA MET A 51 -48.25 -6.87 -29.40
C MET A 51 -47.25 -8.03 -29.41
N LEU A 52 -47.29 -8.89 -30.43
CA LEU A 52 -46.32 -9.97 -30.58
C LEU A 52 -44.93 -9.41 -30.89
N SER A 53 -44.80 -8.43 -31.79
CA SER A 53 -43.53 -7.78 -32.11
C SER A 53 -42.93 -7.01 -30.92
N GLU A 54 -43.77 -6.36 -30.11
CA GLU A 54 -43.34 -5.67 -28.88
C GLU A 54 -42.94 -6.68 -27.80
N ALA A 55 -43.66 -7.80 -27.67
CA ALA A 55 -43.30 -8.89 -26.77
C ALA A 55 -41.97 -9.53 -27.17
N ASP A 56 -41.77 -9.84 -28.46
CA ASP A 56 -40.51 -10.39 -29.00
C ASP A 56 -39.34 -9.40 -28.76
N GLY A 57 -39.57 -8.10 -28.95
CA GLY A 57 -38.56 -7.06 -28.68
C GLY A 57 -38.20 -6.91 -27.20
N VAL A 58 -39.16 -7.12 -26.29
CA VAL A 58 -38.93 -7.14 -24.84
C VAL A 58 -38.16 -8.39 -24.42
N ASP A 59 -38.49 -9.56 -24.97
CA ASP A 59 -37.77 -10.81 -24.69
C ASP A 59 -36.32 -10.77 -25.16
N ASP A 60 -36.05 -10.16 -26.31
CA ASP A 60 -34.70 -9.88 -26.80
C ASP A 60 -33.93 -8.94 -25.85
N LEU A 61 -34.57 -7.87 -25.36
CA LEU A 61 -33.96 -6.93 -24.41
C LEU A 61 -33.66 -7.60 -23.06
N VAL A 62 -34.57 -8.41 -22.53
CA VAL A 62 -34.37 -9.18 -21.29
C VAL A 62 -33.22 -10.17 -21.46
N THR A 63 -33.13 -10.83 -22.62
CA THR A 63 -32.03 -11.75 -22.93
C THR A 63 -30.69 -11.03 -22.97
N ARG A 64 -30.60 -9.88 -23.64
CA ARG A 64 -29.37 -9.05 -23.68
C ARG A 64 -28.98 -8.53 -22.31
N LEU A 65 -29.95 -8.07 -21.49
CA LEU A 65 -29.70 -7.63 -20.12
C LEU A 65 -29.18 -8.77 -19.25
N ARG A 66 -29.73 -9.98 -19.36
CA ARG A 66 -29.23 -11.15 -18.63
C ARG A 66 -27.79 -11.49 -18.98
N VAL A 67 -27.44 -11.45 -20.28
CA VAL A 67 -26.04 -11.67 -20.72
C VAL A 67 -25.13 -10.58 -20.16
N ALA A 68 -25.50 -9.30 -20.30
CA ALA A 68 -24.70 -8.19 -19.78
C ALA A 68 -24.53 -8.23 -18.26
N VAL A 69 -25.56 -8.62 -17.51
CA VAL A 69 -25.47 -8.83 -16.05
C VAL A 69 -24.53 -9.99 -15.73
N GLY A 70 -24.62 -11.11 -16.46
CA GLY A 70 -23.70 -12.23 -16.30
C GLY A 70 -22.23 -11.86 -16.56
N ASP A 71 -21.97 -11.10 -17.64
CA ASP A 71 -20.63 -10.60 -17.96
C ASP A 71 -20.12 -9.65 -16.87
N ALA A 72 -20.99 -8.76 -16.35
CA ALA A 72 -20.64 -7.85 -15.25
C ALA A 72 -20.32 -8.59 -13.95
N GLU A 73 -21.05 -9.67 -13.63
CA GLU A 73 -20.77 -10.53 -12.47
C GLU A 73 -19.43 -11.27 -12.61
N GLN A 74 -19.11 -11.76 -13.81
CA GLN A 74 -17.81 -12.38 -14.09
C GLN A 74 -16.66 -11.38 -13.96
N LEU A 75 -16.82 -10.17 -14.51
CA LEU A 75 -15.85 -9.09 -14.35
C LEU A 75 -15.65 -8.72 -12.88
N ARG A 76 -16.75 -8.61 -12.10
CA ARG A 76 -16.69 -8.36 -10.66
C ARG A 76 -15.90 -9.44 -9.92
N ALA A 77 -16.13 -10.71 -10.23
CA ALA A 77 -15.40 -11.83 -9.63
C ALA A 77 -13.90 -11.79 -9.99
N ALA A 78 -13.56 -11.45 -11.24
CA ALA A 78 -12.18 -11.31 -11.69
C ALA A 78 -11.46 -10.14 -10.99
N VAL A 79 -12.14 -9.00 -10.83
CA VAL A 79 -11.62 -7.83 -10.09
C VAL A 79 -11.39 -8.19 -8.62
N GLU A 80 -12.33 -8.88 -7.97
CA GLU A 80 -12.19 -9.25 -6.55
C GLU A 80 -11.03 -10.24 -6.33
N LYS A 81 -10.85 -11.20 -7.26
CA LYS A 81 -9.68 -12.11 -7.25
C LYS A 81 -8.37 -11.33 -7.39
N THR A 82 -8.33 -10.36 -8.29
CA THR A 82 -7.15 -9.51 -8.52
C THR A 82 -6.86 -8.64 -7.30
N ARG A 83 -7.89 -8.03 -6.71
CA ARG A 83 -7.81 -7.26 -5.46
C ARG A 83 -7.26 -8.11 -4.31
N SER A 84 -7.80 -9.30 -4.13
CA SER A 84 -7.34 -10.26 -3.11
C SER A 84 -5.87 -10.62 -3.29
N ARG A 85 -5.42 -10.80 -4.53
CA ARG A 85 -4.00 -11.04 -4.84
C ARG A 85 -3.13 -9.84 -4.49
N LEU A 86 -3.52 -8.64 -4.92
CA LEU A 86 -2.79 -7.40 -4.65
C LEU A 86 -2.67 -7.13 -3.15
N LEU A 87 -3.73 -7.36 -2.36
CA LEU A 87 -3.68 -7.21 -0.90
C LEU A 87 -2.68 -8.17 -0.24
N ARG A 88 -2.55 -9.41 -0.74
CA ARG A 88 -1.54 -10.36 -0.25
C ARG A 88 -0.13 -9.93 -0.64
N GLU A 89 0.06 -9.45 -1.86
CA GLU A 89 1.37 -8.96 -2.33
C GLU A 89 1.79 -7.71 -1.56
N ASP A 90 0.88 -6.75 -1.32
CA ASP A 90 1.12 -5.58 -0.46
C ASP A 90 1.48 -5.99 0.97
N GLY A 91 0.74 -6.95 1.56
CA GLY A 91 1.07 -7.50 2.88
C GLY A 91 2.49 -8.07 2.96
N LYS A 92 2.90 -8.87 1.97
CA LYS A 92 4.26 -9.42 1.89
C LYS A 92 5.32 -8.34 1.75
N LEU A 93 5.07 -7.31 0.94
CA LEU A 93 6.00 -6.19 0.75
C LEU A 93 6.16 -5.37 2.03
N ARG A 94 5.07 -5.13 2.77
CA ARG A 94 5.11 -4.46 4.07
C ARG A 94 5.90 -5.26 5.11
N GLU A 95 5.67 -6.57 5.17
CA GLU A 95 6.42 -7.46 6.06
C GLU A 95 7.92 -7.45 5.73
N ALA A 96 8.27 -7.57 4.44
CA ALA A 96 9.65 -7.50 3.99
C ALA A 96 10.31 -6.15 4.34
N LEU A 97 9.60 -5.04 4.12
CA LEU A 97 10.08 -3.69 4.45
C LEU A 97 10.27 -3.51 5.97
N ALA A 98 9.35 -4.01 6.78
CA ALA A 98 9.48 -4.04 8.24
C ALA A 98 10.70 -4.85 8.68
N GLY A 99 10.94 -6.01 8.05
CA GLY A 99 12.14 -6.83 8.25
C GLY A 99 13.43 -6.07 7.95
N VAL A 100 13.48 -5.31 6.86
CA VAL A 100 14.65 -4.47 6.50
C VAL A 100 14.88 -3.37 7.54
N VAL A 101 13.83 -2.66 7.96
CA VAL A 101 13.95 -1.61 8.99
C VAL A 101 14.46 -2.19 10.32
N ALA A 102 13.94 -3.35 10.72
CA ALA A 102 14.40 -4.04 11.92
C ALA A 102 15.86 -4.51 11.79
N GLY A 103 16.24 -5.04 10.63
CA GLY A 103 17.62 -5.46 10.32
C GLY A 103 18.61 -4.31 10.44
N LEU A 104 18.34 -3.19 9.76
CA LEU A 104 19.17 -1.98 9.83
C LEU A 104 19.20 -1.39 11.25
N GLY A 105 18.10 -1.48 12.00
CA GLY A 105 18.06 -1.07 13.41
C GLY A 105 19.01 -1.89 14.29
N LYS A 106 19.04 -3.21 14.11
CA LYS A 106 19.98 -4.11 14.80
C LYS A 106 21.43 -3.85 14.37
N GLU A 107 21.66 -3.59 13.09
CA GLU A 107 22.98 -3.24 12.58
C GLU A 107 23.50 -1.95 13.20
N LYS A 108 22.67 -0.90 13.25
CA LYS A 108 23.01 0.35 13.96
C LYS A 108 23.41 0.07 15.41
N GLN A 109 22.61 -0.69 16.14
CA GLN A 109 22.91 -1.05 17.53
C GLN A 109 24.25 -1.78 17.66
N ARG A 110 24.55 -2.73 16.77
CA ARG A 110 25.84 -3.44 16.75
C ARG A 110 27.01 -2.51 16.48
N LEU A 111 26.87 -1.59 15.52
CA LEU A 111 27.92 -0.62 15.20
C LEU A 111 28.16 0.37 16.34
N THR A 112 27.11 0.83 17.03
CA THR A 112 27.23 1.67 18.22
C THR A 112 27.91 0.92 19.36
N ALA A 113 27.50 -0.32 19.65
CA ALA A 113 28.16 -1.14 20.66
C ALA A 113 29.63 -1.42 20.31
N ARG A 114 29.94 -1.66 19.04
CA ARG A 114 31.32 -1.83 18.56
C ARG A 114 32.15 -0.54 18.73
N GLN A 115 31.57 0.63 18.44
CA GLN A 115 32.21 1.92 18.64
C GLN A 115 32.58 2.15 20.11
N GLU A 116 31.65 1.85 21.02
CA GLU A 116 31.89 1.93 22.47
C GLU A 116 32.97 0.94 22.92
N GLN A 117 32.90 -0.30 22.44
CA GLN A 117 33.87 -1.35 22.74
C GLN A 117 35.29 -0.96 22.30
N ILE A 118 35.47 -0.51 21.05
CA ILE A 118 36.78 -0.07 20.56
C ILE A 118 37.27 1.14 21.36
N GLY A 119 36.40 2.09 21.69
CA GLY A 119 36.75 3.23 22.53
C GLY A 119 37.26 2.80 23.92
N GLN A 120 36.67 1.76 24.52
CA GLN A 120 37.16 1.18 25.77
C GLN A 120 38.50 0.46 25.59
N GLN A 121 38.67 -0.29 24.49
CA GLN A 121 39.92 -0.98 24.16
C GLN A 121 41.07 0.01 23.98
N ILE A 122 40.87 1.10 23.24
CA ILE A 122 41.88 2.16 23.06
C ILE A 122 42.32 2.69 24.43
N ARG A 123 41.38 3.08 25.30
CA ARG A 123 41.72 3.57 26.66
C ARG A 123 42.44 2.54 27.52
N GLN A 124 42.16 1.25 27.35
CA GLN A 124 42.85 0.19 28.06
C GLN A 124 44.28 0.01 27.56
N VAL A 125 44.45 -0.09 26.24
CA VAL A 125 45.74 -0.28 25.58
C VAL A 125 46.65 0.95 25.80
N GLU A 126 46.09 2.16 25.77
CA GLU A 126 46.83 3.39 26.09
C GLU A 126 47.37 3.37 27.52
N ARG A 127 46.54 2.97 28.49
CA ARG A 127 46.99 2.85 29.89
C ARG A 127 48.10 1.82 30.04
N GLN A 128 47.92 0.63 29.47
CA GLN A 128 48.95 -0.42 29.50
C GLN A 128 50.26 0.03 28.85
N ARG A 129 50.18 0.75 27.73
CA ARG A 129 51.37 1.29 27.06
C ARG A 129 52.07 2.33 27.91
N LEU A 130 51.33 3.25 28.54
CA LEU A 130 51.90 4.28 29.42
C LEU A 130 52.57 3.65 30.65
N GLU A 131 51.97 2.62 31.23
CA GLU A 131 52.56 1.85 32.35
C GLU A 131 53.86 1.16 31.91
N ALA A 132 53.85 0.45 30.78
CA ALA A 132 55.05 -0.20 30.24
C ALA A 132 56.17 0.81 29.94
N LEU A 133 55.83 1.97 29.36
CA LEU A 133 56.81 3.05 29.12
C LEU A 133 57.41 3.57 30.41
N ALA A 134 56.58 3.79 31.44
CA ALA A 134 57.05 4.26 32.74
C ALA A 134 57.97 3.23 33.41
N GLU A 135 57.67 1.93 33.31
CA GLU A 135 58.53 0.85 33.82
C GLU A 135 59.88 0.78 33.10
N LEU A 136 59.88 0.83 31.77
CA LEU A 136 61.10 0.79 30.97
C LEU A 136 61.97 2.04 31.21
N THR A 137 61.34 3.21 31.33
CA THR A 137 62.05 4.45 31.67
C THR A 137 62.67 4.38 33.07
N LYS A 138 61.93 3.84 34.06
CA LYS A 138 62.47 3.59 35.42
C LYS A 138 63.61 2.58 35.44
N ALA A 139 63.60 1.61 34.52
CA ALA A 139 64.68 0.64 34.35
C ALA A 139 65.92 1.24 33.65
N GLY A 140 65.91 2.54 33.33
CA GLY A 140 67.05 3.27 32.78
C GLY A 140 67.14 3.26 31.26
N LEU A 141 66.12 2.78 30.54
CA LEU A 141 66.06 2.95 29.08
C LEU A 141 65.75 4.40 28.73
N GLY A 142 66.38 4.88 27.65
CA GLY A 142 66.02 6.16 27.04
C GLY A 142 64.59 6.12 26.49
N HIS A 143 63.94 7.29 26.37
CA HIS A 143 62.55 7.38 25.95
C HIS A 143 62.28 6.68 24.60
N GLU A 144 63.14 6.89 23.60
CA GLU A 144 63.01 6.26 22.27
C GLU A 144 63.16 4.74 22.32
N GLU A 145 64.09 4.23 23.15
CA GLU A 145 64.28 2.79 23.33
C GLU A 145 63.12 2.15 24.10
N ALA A 146 62.57 2.86 25.07
CA ALA A 146 61.37 2.47 25.80
C ALA A 146 60.15 2.44 24.86
N GLU A 147 59.98 3.43 23.99
CA GLU A 147 58.91 3.46 22.98
C GLU A 147 58.98 2.31 22.00
N ALA A 148 60.18 1.94 21.54
CA ALA A 148 60.37 0.82 20.63
C ALA A 148 60.12 -0.55 21.30
N ARG A 149 60.25 -0.65 22.62
CA ARG A 149 60.13 -1.91 23.39
C ARG A 149 58.80 -2.07 24.13
N ALA A 150 58.09 -0.98 24.40
CA ALA A 150 56.84 -1.02 25.14
C ALA A 150 55.77 -1.82 24.40
N LYS A 151 55.11 -2.70 25.15
CA LYS A 151 53.92 -3.44 24.72
C LYS A 151 52.76 -3.05 25.62
N PRO A 152 51.56 -2.80 25.09
CA PRO A 152 51.17 -2.82 23.67
C PRO A 152 51.88 -1.79 22.78
N GLY A 153 52.13 -2.17 21.52
CA GLY A 153 52.83 -1.34 20.54
C GLY A 153 51.99 -0.18 20.01
N ALA A 154 52.64 0.84 19.44
CA ALA A 154 51.94 1.98 18.83
C ALA A 154 51.05 1.56 17.63
N ASP A 155 51.45 0.51 16.91
CA ASP A 155 50.69 -0.02 15.77
C ASP A 155 49.34 -0.62 16.17
N GLU A 156 49.27 -1.28 17.34
CA GLU A 156 48.01 -1.83 17.86
C GLU A 156 47.01 -0.71 18.20
N LEU A 157 47.49 0.39 18.78
CA LEU A 157 46.67 1.58 19.03
C LEU A 157 46.22 2.26 17.74
N LYS A 158 47.12 2.34 16.75
CA LYS A 158 46.81 2.91 15.45
C LYS A 158 45.70 2.11 14.75
N ALA A 159 45.81 0.79 14.73
CA ALA A 159 44.80 -0.08 14.12
C ALA A 159 43.41 0.10 14.77
N LEU A 160 43.34 0.18 16.11
CA LEU A 160 42.08 0.42 16.82
C LEU A 160 41.51 1.82 16.55
N ARG A 161 42.35 2.84 16.46
CA ARG A 161 41.93 4.22 16.12
C ARG A 161 41.43 4.32 14.68
N ASP A 162 42.09 3.65 13.74
CA ASP A 162 41.67 3.59 12.34
C ASP A 162 40.31 2.87 12.21
N GLU A 163 40.11 1.76 12.95
CA GLU A 163 38.81 1.08 13.00
C GLU A 163 37.72 1.99 13.59
N LEU A 164 38.03 2.70 14.69
CA LEU A 164 37.09 3.64 15.32
C LEU A 164 36.72 4.80 14.38
N ALA A 165 37.69 5.34 13.62
CA ALA A 165 37.48 6.43 12.69
C ALA A 165 36.61 6.04 11.49
N ALA A 166 36.60 4.76 11.10
CA ALA A 166 35.77 4.26 10.01
C ALA A 166 34.30 4.00 10.41
N LEU A 167 34.01 3.80 11.70
CA LEU A 167 32.66 3.47 12.17
C LEU A 167 31.61 4.58 11.96
N PRO A 168 31.90 5.88 12.17
CA PRO A 168 30.96 6.96 11.91
C PRO A 168 30.41 6.98 10.47
N LEU A 169 31.25 6.70 9.47
CA LEU A 169 30.82 6.63 8.05
C LEU A 169 29.86 5.47 7.80
N ARG A 170 30.09 4.33 8.46
CA ARG A 170 29.18 3.17 8.38
C ARG A 170 27.85 3.48 9.09
N LEU A 171 27.91 4.12 10.26
CA LEU A 171 26.73 4.53 11.02
C LEU A 171 25.88 5.55 10.26
N SER A 172 26.50 6.54 9.61
CA SER A 172 25.76 7.54 8.82
C SER A 172 25.02 6.90 7.65
N SER A 173 25.66 5.96 6.96
CA SER A 173 25.03 5.21 5.85
C SER A 173 23.82 4.41 6.33
N VAL A 174 23.94 3.67 7.45
CA VAL A 174 22.83 2.91 8.04
C VAL A 174 21.70 3.85 8.49
N ASP A 175 22.03 5.02 9.05
CA ASP A 175 21.04 6.00 9.48
C ASP A 175 20.27 6.63 8.31
N GLU A 176 20.93 6.93 7.20
CA GLU A 176 20.29 7.40 5.97
C GLU A 176 19.34 6.34 5.41
N GLN A 177 19.78 5.09 5.35
CA GLN A 177 18.94 3.98 4.91
C GLN A 177 17.73 3.81 5.83
N LEU A 178 17.90 3.87 7.16
CA LEU A 178 16.80 3.81 8.12
C LEU A 178 15.80 4.95 7.92
N ARG A 179 16.27 6.19 7.74
CA ARG A 179 15.40 7.35 7.48
C ARG A 179 14.58 7.14 6.22
N SER A 180 15.23 6.71 5.14
CA SER A 180 14.59 6.45 3.85
C SER A 180 13.54 5.33 3.95
N ARG A 181 13.89 4.19 4.56
CA ARG A 181 12.96 3.05 4.71
C ARG A 181 11.79 3.37 5.65
N ARG A 182 12.02 4.09 6.75
CA ARG A 182 10.93 4.56 7.64
C ARG A 182 10.01 5.58 6.98
N HIS A 183 10.54 6.40 6.07
CA HIS A 183 9.72 7.30 5.28
C HIS A 183 8.84 6.50 4.29
N GLN A 184 9.41 5.49 3.62
CA GLN A 184 8.65 4.59 2.75
C GLN A 184 7.52 3.87 3.50
N VAL A 185 7.78 3.35 4.70
CA VAL A 185 6.74 2.75 5.56
C VAL A 185 5.60 3.74 5.82
N ARG A 186 5.92 4.97 6.24
CA ARG A 186 4.91 6.00 6.52
C ARG A 186 4.08 6.36 5.29
N LEU A 187 4.68 6.42 4.10
CA LEU A 187 3.94 6.66 2.86
C LEU A 187 2.97 5.52 2.53
N LEU A 188 3.38 4.26 2.78
CA LEU A 188 2.52 3.10 2.56
C LEU A 188 1.37 3.02 3.58
N GLU A 189 1.62 3.41 4.83
CA GLU A 189 0.60 3.52 5.88
C GLU A 189 -0.41 4.63 5.58
N GLY A 190 0.08 5.81 5.15
CA GLY A 190 -0.78 6.94 4.79
C GLY A 190 -1.69 6.65 3.59
N LYS A 191 -1.16 5.99 2.55
CA LYS A 191 -1.96 5.56 1.39
C LYS A 191 -2.99 4.48 1.74
N ALA A 192 -2.73 3.63 2.73
CA ALA A 192 -3.71 2.66 3.21
C ALA A 192 -4.92 3.34 3.87
N GLY A 193 -4.73 4.49 4.51
CA GLY A 193 -5.82 5.27 5.11
C GLY A 193 -6.76 5.91 4.07
N GLU A 194 -6.24 6.33 2.92
CA GLU A 194 -7.03 6.97 1.85
C GLU A 194 -7.86 5.99 1.01
N VAL A 195 -7.51 4.70 1.01
CA VAL A 195 -8.24 3.66 0.23
C VAL A 195 -9.38 3.03 1.02
N VAL A 196 -9.44 3.26 2.34
CA VAL A 196 -10.46 2.70 3.25
C VAL A 196 -11.55 3.72 3.62
N ALA A 197 -11.33 5.01 3.36
CA ALA A 197 -12.32 6.09 3.55
C ALA A 197 -13.14 6.32 2.27
#